data_AF-A0A810DX72-F1
#
_entry.id   AF-A0A810DX72-F1
#
_cell.length_a   1.000
_cell.length_b   1.000
_cell.length_c   1.000
_cell.angle_alpha   90.00
_cell.angle_beta   90.00
_cell.angle_gamma   90.00
#
_symmetry.space_group_name_H-M   'P 1'
#
loop_
_entity.id
_entity.type
_entity.pdbx_description
1 polymer ?
#
loop_
_entity_poly.entity_id
_entity_poly.type
_entity_poly.pdbx_seq_one_letter_code
_entity_poly.pdbx_strand_id
1 'polypeptide(L)'
;MAKRSYDSERVRQDVLSEAEGLFSRKGYTATSIADISKVTGHSKGHIYYHFKSKEELFVALAQQTMRKWGERWQERALTCSSPSEKLYAIADFVMNNYQQDLLKAGQELASLPGVQPSTVQALYGLGLSLLLSPPSHAPLII
;
A
#
# COMPACT_ATOMS: atom_id res chain seq x y z
N MET A 1 22.03 20.44 5.03
CA MET A 1 20.60 20.16 4.77
C MET A 1 20.29 18.68 4.51
N ALA A 2 21.17 17.88 3.89
CA ALA A 2 20.91 16.48 3.52
C ALA A 2 20.58 15.52 4.70
N LYS A 3 21.28 15.64 5.84
CA LYS A 3 21.09 14.74 7.00
C LYS A 3 19.68 14.81 7.61
N ARG A 4 19.13 16.02 7.75
CA ARG A 4 17.75 16.23 8.27
C ARG A 4 16.67 15.66 7.35
N SER A 5 16.89 15.70 6.03
CA SER A 5 15.96 15.12 5.05
C SER A 5 15.97 13.58 5.10
N TYR A 6 17.17 13.00 5.24
CA TYR A 6 17.35 11.55 5.38
C TYR A 6 16.67 11.01 6.64
N ASP A 7 16.83 11.69 7.77
CA ASP A 7 16.18 11.31 9.04
C ASP A 7 14.64 11.40 8.93
N SER A 8 14.13 12.42 8.24
CA SER A 8 12.69 12.62 7.99
C SER A 8 12.09 11.48 7.15
N GLU A 9 12.74 11.09 6.05
CA GLU A 9 12.25 9.98 5.22
C GLU A 9 12.34 8.64 5.96
N ARG A 10 13.38 8.43 6.78
CA ARG A 10 13.50 7.22 7.60
C ARG A 10 12.36 7.10 8.61
N VAL A 11 12.01 8.18 9.29
CA VAL A 11 10.85 8.21 10.22
C VAL A 11 9.56 7.90 9.45
N ARG A 12 9.37 8.51 8.27
CA ARG A 12 8.20 8.26 7.43
C ARG A 12 8.06 6.77 7.08
N GLN A 13 9.16 6.13 6.68
CA GLN A 13 9.17 4.70 6.32
C GLN A 13 8.92 3.78 7.53
N ASP A 14 9.53 4.10 8.67
CA ASP A 14 9.36 3.36 9.92
C ASP A 14 7.88 3.36 10.37
N VAL A 15 7.25 4.54 10.33
CA VAL A 15 5.81 4.70 10.61
C VAL A 15 4.95 3.87 9.66
N LEU A 16 5.26 3.87 8.36
CA LEU A 16 4.49 3.10 7.37
C LEU A 16 4.62 1.60 7.58
N SER A 17 5.84 1.11 7.84
CA SER A 17 6.12 -0.30 8.10
C SER A 17 5.35 -0.83 9.30
N GLU A 18 5.38 -0.12 10.42
CA GLU A 18 4.66 -0.54 11.63
C GLU A 18 3.14 -0.39 11.50
N ALA A 19 2.70 0.66 10.79
CA ALA A 19 1.28 0.84 10.50
C ALA A 19 0.71 -0.29 9.62
N GLU A 20 1.48 -0.80 8.66
CA GLU A 20 1.11 -1.96 7.84
C GLU A 20 0.73 -3.15 8.71
N GLY A 21 1.61 -3.53 9.64
CA GLY A 21 1.34 -4.64 10.54
C GLY A 21 0.11 -4.42 11.42
N LEU A 22 -0.11 -3.19 11.92
CA LEU A 22 -1.27 -2.87 12.74
C LEU A 22 -2.57 -2.92 11.95
N PHE A 23 -2.62 -2.28 10.77
CA PHE A 23 -3.81 -2.28 9.92
C PHE A 23 -4.16 -3.67 9.40
N SER A 24 -3.18 -4.46 8.97
CA SER A 24 -3.43 -5.82 8.49
C SER A 24 -3.96 -6.75 9.60
N ARG A 25 -3.51 -6.56 10.86
CA ARG A 25 -3.95 -7.40 11.99
C ARG A 25 -5.25 -6.95 12.64
N LYS A 26 -5.46 -5.64 12.79
CA LYS A 26 -6.55 -5.07 13.60
C LYS A 26 -7.65 -4.43 12.74
N GLY A 27 -7.40 -4.16 11.46
CA GLY A 27 -8.25 -3.33 10.63
C GLY A 27 -8.01 -1.83 10.83
N TYR A 28 -8.71 -1.02 10.03
CA TYR A 28 -8.59 0.42 10.04
C TYR A 28 -9.20 1.04 11.31
N THR A 29 -10.41 0.63 11.71
CA THR A 29 -11.12 1.28 12.83
C THR A 29 -10.42 1.01 14.16
N ALA A 30 -9.99 -0.22 14.40
CA ALA A 30 -9.34 -0.61 15.66
C ALA A 30 -7.85 -0.22 15.76
N THR A 31 -7.29 0.43 14.73
CA THR A 31 -5.94 0.99 14.74
C THR A 31 -6.00 2.50 14.95
N SER A 32 -5.28 2.99 15.97
CA SER A 32 -5.18 4.42 16.28
C SER A 32 -3.76 4.96 16.03
N ILE A 33 -3.63 6.28 15.86
CA ILE A 33 -2.32 6.95 15.83
C ILE A 33 -1.57 6.75 17.16
N ALA A 34 -2.29 6.52 18.27
CA ALA A 34 -1.66 6.19 19.55
C ALA A 34 -1.01 4.81 19.54
N ASP A 35 -1.64 3.81 18.91
CA ASP A 35 -1.04 2.48 18.74
C ASP A 35 0.23 2.55 17.88
N ILE A 36 0.17 3.28 16.77
CA ILE A 36 1.32 3.47 15.86
C ILE A 36 2.45 4.22 16.56
N SER A 37 2.14 5.26 17.32
CA SER A 37 3.10 6.00 18.16
C SER A 37 3.77 5.08 19.20
N LYS A 38 2.99 4.19 19.82
CA LYS A 38 3.51 3.25 20.83
C LYS A 38 4.49 2.23 20.25
N VAL A 39 4.21 1.68 19.08
CA VAL A 39 5.07 0.64 18.47
C VAL A 39 6.31 1.24 17.81
N THR A 40 6.19 2.43 17.19
CA THR A 40 7.32 3.10 16.52
C THR A 40 8.22 3.89 17.47
N GLY A 41 7.70 4.30 18.64
CA GLY A 41 8.37 5.21 19.56
C GLY A 41 8.33 6.69 19.12
N HIS A 42 7.79 7.01 17.93
CA HIS A 42 7.62 8.39 17.49
C HIS A 42 6.41 9.04 18.16
N SER A 43 6.54 10.30 18.54
CA SER A 43 5.41 11.03 19.13
C SER A 43 4.28 11.22 18.11
N LYS A 44 3.04 11.36 18.60
CA LYS A 44 1.89 11.68 17.73
C LYS A 44 2.14 12.93 16.89
N GLY A 45 2.75 13.97 17.47
CA GLY A 45 3.09 15.21 16.75
C GLY A 45 4.08 14.97 15.62
N HIS A 46 5.07 14.09 15.82
CA HIS A 46 6.03 13.72 14.78
C HIS A 46 5.36 12.91 13.67
N ILE A 47 4.43 12.00 14.00
CA ILE A 47 3.63 11.28 13.00
C ILE A 47 2.75 12.26 12.21
N TYR A 48 2.07 13.18 12.88
CA TYR A 48 1.21 14.17 12.24
C TYR A 48 1.97 15.18 11.37
N TYR A 49 3.26 15.36 11.61
CA TYR A 49 4.13 16.13 10.72
C TYR A 49 4.26 15.49 9.33
N HIS A 50 4.25 14.15 9.25
CA HIS A 50 4.32 13.40 7.99
C HIS A 50 2.97 13.09 7.37
N PHE A 51 1.94 12.87 8.21
CA PHE A 51 0.61 12.45 7.77
C PHE A 51 -0.44 13.26 8.53
N LYS A 52 -1.17 14.15 7.85
CA LYS A 52 -2.10 15.08 8.51
C LYS A 52 -3.28 14.35 9.15
N SER A 53 -3.57 13.12 8.73
CA SER A 53 -4.62 12.28 9.29
C SER A 53 -4.28 10.79 9.22
N LYS A 54 -5.06 9.97 9.94
CA LYS A 54 -4.99 8.50 9.83
C LYS A 54 -5.40 8.03 8.43
N GLU A 55 -6.34 8.71 7.77
CA GLU A 55 -6.72 8.45 6.38
C GLU A 55 -5.55 8.68 5.43
N GLU A 56 -4.86 9.81 5.54
CA GLU A 56 -3.70 10.14 4.69
C GLU A 56 -2.55 9.15 4.88
N LEU A 57 -2.28 8.76 6.13
CA LEU A 57 -1.30 7.72 6.44
C LEU A 57 -1.67 6.40 5.76
N PHE A 58 -2.93 5.98 5.87
CA PHE A 58 -3.39 4.74 5.25
C PHE A 58 -3.31 4.78 3.72
N VAL A 59 -3.70 5.90 3.09
CA VAL A 59 -3.61 6.06 1.63
C VAL A 59 -2.16 6.01 1.18
N ALA A 60 -1.24 6.70 1.87
CA ALA A 60 0.19 6.67 1.55
C ALA A 60 0.77 5.26 1.67
N LEU A 61 0.36 4.52 2.70
CA LEU A 61 0.73 3.14 2.91
C LEU A 61 0.18 2.21 1.80
N ALA A 62 -1.10 2.34 1.47
CA ALA A 62 -1.74 1.56 0.43
C ALA A 62 -1.06 1.80 -0.93
N GLN A 63 -0.75 3.06 -1.27
CA GLN A 63 0.00 3.41 -2.47
C GLN A 63 1.40 2.76 -2.50
N GLN A 64 2.13 2.79 -1.38
CA GLN A 64 3.44 2.14 -1.31
C GLN A 64 3.34 0.63 -1.47
N THR A 65 2.35 0.02 -0.84
CA THR A 65 2.10 -1.44 -0.89
C THR A 65 1.77 -1.86 -2.32
N MET A 66 0.90 -1.12 -3.00
CA MET A 66 0.51 -1.39 -4.39
C MET A 66 1.68 -1.22 -5.36
N ARG A 67 2.55 -0.23 -5.16
CA ARG A 67 3.79 -0.11 -5.96
C ARG A 67 4.69 -1.33 -5.79
N LYS A 68 4.99 -1.74 -4.55
CA LYS A 68 5.79 -2.93 -4.25
C LYS A 68 5.17 -4.20 -4.83
N TRP A 69 3.83 -4.31 -4.77
CA TRP A 69 3.10 -5.43 -5.34
C TRP A 69 3.27 -5.47 -6.87
N GLY A 70 3.13 -4.32 -7.54
CA GLY A 70 3.32 -4.19 -8.99
C GLY A 70 4.75 -4.53 -9.43
N GLU A 71 5.76 -4.07 -8.70
CA GLU A 71 7.17 -4.40 -8.94
C GLU A 71 7.42 -5.92 -8.85
N ARG A 72 6.98 -6.55 -7.75
CA ARG A 72 7.07 -8.01 -7.56
C ARG A 72 6.32 -8.79 -8.64
N TRP A 73 5.16 -8.29 -9.06
CA TRP A 73 4.41 -8.91 -10.16
C TRP A 73 5.17 -8.81 -11.47
N GLN A 74 5.78 -7.67 -11.79
CA GLN A 74 6.59 -7.51 -12.99
C GLN A 74 7.77 -8.48 -13.01
N GLU A 75 8.48 -8.62 -11.89
CA GLU A 75 9.58 -9.59 -11.75
C GLU A 75 9.11 -11.03 -11.98
N ARG A 76 7.99 -11.44 -11.36
CA ARG A 76 7.41 -12.78 -11.56
C ARG A 76 6.88 -12.99 -12.98
N ALA A 77 6.32 -11.96 -13.59
CA ALA A 77 5.79 -12.03 -14.94
C ALA A 77 6.90 -12.25 -15.98
N LEU A 78 8.12 -11.79 -15.73
CA LEU A 78 9.28 -12.00 -16.61
C LEU A 78 9.74 -13.46 -16.64
N THR A 79 9.42 -14.26 -15.62
CA THR A 79 9.78 -15.68 -15.60
C THR A 79 8.76 -16.59 -16.30
N CYS A 80 7.62 -16.03 -16.73
CA CYS A 80 6.57 -16.77 -17.42
C CYS A 80 6.86 -16.84 -18.93
N SER A 81 6.77 -18.02 -19.52
CA SER A 81 7.10 -18.27 -20.93
C SER A 81 5.87 -18.24 -21.85
N SER A 82 4.65 -18.22 -21.30
CA SER A 82 3.41 -18.19 -22.08
C SER A 82 2.31 -17.33 -21.44
N PRO A 83 1.32 -16.84 -22.23
CA PRO A 83 0.17 -16.13 -21.69
C PRO A 83 -0.63 -16.95 -20.67
N SER A 84 -0.81 -18.26 -20.91
CA SER A 84 -1.52 -19.15 -19.99
C SER A 84 -0.79 -19.29 -18.65
N GLU A 85 0.53 -19.45 -18.68
CA GLU A 85 1.35 -19.49 -17.46
C GLU A 85 1.25 -18.17 -16.69
N LYS A 86 1.25 -17.03 -17.40
CA LYS A 86 1.06 -15.72 -16.78
C LYS A 86 -0.31 -15.59 -16.11
N LEU A 87 -1.37 -16.16 -16.69
CA LEU A 87 -2.71 -16.19 -16.08
C LEU A 87 -2.76 -17.04 -14.80
N TYR A 88 -2.10 -18.20 -14.79
CA TYR A 88 -1.99 -19.00 -13.56
C TYR A 88 -1.11 -18.31 -12.52
N ALA A 89 0.00 -17.71 -12.94
CA ALA A 89 0.91 -17.00 -12.07
C ALA A 89 0.26 -15.79 -11.40
N ILE A 90 -0.58 -15.01 -12.10
CA ILE A 90 -1.30 -13.90 -11.48
C ILE A 90 -2.35 -14.38 -10.49
N ALA A 91 -3.06 -15.47 -10.80
CA ALA A 91 -4.04 -16.06 -9.87
C ALA A 91 -3.36 -16.54 -8.59
N ASP A 92 -2.26 -17.27 -8.71
CA ASP A 92 -1.46 -17.73 -7.57
C ASP A 92 -0.84 -16.56 -6.79
N PHE A 93 -0.33 -15.54 -7.49
CA PHE A 93 0.24 -14.35 -6.88
C PHE A 93 -0.82 -13.56 -6.09
N VAL A 94 -2.02 -13.38 -6.62
CA VAL A 94 -3.13 -12.73 -5.90
C VAL A 94 -3.55 -13.57 -4.70
N MET A 95 -3.76 -14.88 -4.85
CA MET A 95 -4.25 -15.75 -3.76
C MET A 95 -3.28 -15.84 -2.58
N ASN A 96 -1.98 -15.99 -2.83
CA ASN A 96 -1.00 -16.14 -1.75
C ASN A 96 -0.68 -14.83 -1.02
N ASN A 97 -0.89 -13.67 -1.67
CA ASN A 97 -0.66 -12.37 -1.03
C ASN A 97 -1.93 -11.81 -0.33
N TYR A 98 -3.10 -12.43 -0.57
CA TYR A 98 -4.40 -12.00 -0.02
C TYR A 98 -4.48 -12.01 1.51
N GLN A 99 -3.71 -12.86 2.19
CA GLN A 99 -3.75 -12.97 3.66
C GLN A 99 -2.97 -11.87 4.40
N GLN A 100 -2.07 -11.15 3.71
CA GLN A 100 -1.28 -10.05 4.29
C GLN A 100 -1.88 -8.66 4.00
N ASP A 101 -2.93 -8.62 3.17
CA ASP A 101 -3.32 -7.43 2.43
C ASP A 101 -4.08 -6.40 3.28
N LEU A 102 -3.65 -5.15 3.14
CA LEU A 102 -4.38 -3.95 3.54
C LEU A 102 -5.77 -3.84 2.92
N LEU A 103 -6.12 -4.72 1.98
CA LEU A 103 -7.41 -4.74 1.29
C LEU A 103 -8.59 -4.74 2.25
N LYS A 104 -8.57 -5.57 3.31
CA LYS A 104 -9.65 -5.59 4.31
C LYS A 104 -9.78 -4.26 5.04
N ALA A 105 -8.66 -3.71 5.51
CA ALA A 105 -8.63 -2.42 6.18
C ALA A 105 -9.03 -1.27 5.23
N GLY A 106 -8.72 -1.37 3.94
CA GLY A 106 -9.09 -0.41 2.91
C GLY A 106 -10.58 -0.47 2.57
N GLN A 107 -11.17 -1.66 2.48
CA GLN A 107 -12.61 -1.86 2.32
C GLN A 107 -13.39 -1.32 3.52
N GLU A 108 -12.89 -1.63 4.73
CA GLU A 108 -13.44 -1.09 5.97
C GLU A 108 -13.43 0.45 5.93
N LEU A 109 -12.28 1.07 5.67
CA LEU A 109 -12.14 2.51 5.54
C LEU A 109 -13.11 3.10 4.51
N ALA A 110 -13.18 2.52 3.32
CA ALA A 110 -14.06 3.00 2.24
C ALA A 110 -15.55 2.86 2.57
N SER A 111 -15.92 1.98 3.51
CA SER A 111 -17.31 1.78 3.96
C SER A 111 -17.72 2.70 5.12
N LEU A 112 -16.79 3.41 5.76
CA LEU A 112 -17.09 4.24 6.92
C LEU A 112 -17.89 5.49 6.52
N PRO A 113 -18.89 5.89 7.33
CA PRO A 113 -19.59 7.16 7.11
C PRO A 113 -18.65 8.33 7.38
N GLY A 114 -18.65 9.33 6.50
CA GLY A 114 -17.86 10.56 6.68
C GLY A 114 -16.40 10.49 6.22
N VAL A 115 -15.99 9.38 5.59
CA VAL A 115 -14.68 9.30 4.93
C VAL A 115 -14.59 10.33 3.79
N GLN A 116 -13.40 10.91 3.60
CA GLN A 116 -13.22 11.92 2.56
C GLN A 116 -13.42 11.31 1.16
N PRO A 117 -14.15 11.96 0.24
CA PRO A 117 -14.32 11.47 -1.13
C PRO A 117 -12.99 11.23 -1.86
N SER A 118 -11.98 12.05 -1.58
CA SER A 118 -10.62 11.88 -2.11
C SER A 118 -9.94 10.60 -1.61
N THR A 119 -10.18 10.20 -0.36
CA THR A 119 -9.70 8.92 0.21
C THR A 119 -10.30 7.76 -0.56
N VAL A 120 -11.62 7.78 -0.78
CA VAL A 120 -12.33 6.74 -1.55
C VAL A 120 -11.80 6.66 -2.98
N GLN A 121 -11.68 7.80 -3.65
CA GLN A 121 -11.15 7.87 -5.01
C GLN A 121 -9.71 7.33 -5.10
N ALA A 122 -8.86 7.68 -4.14
CA ALA A 122 -7.49 7.20 -4.09
C ALA A 122 -7.42 5.68 -3.94
N LEU A 123 -8.23 5.09 -3.06
CA LEU A 123 -8.27 3.65 -2.83
C LEU A 123 -8.80 2.88 -4.06
N TYR A 124 -9.85 3.37 -4.72
CA TYR A 124 -10.34 2.74 -5.96
C TYR A 124 -9.34 2.87 -7.12
N GLY A 125 -8.64 4.00 -7.23
CA GLY A 125 -7.62 4.21 -8.25
C GLY A 125 -6.45 3.22 -8.17
N LEU A 126 -6.15 2.71 -6.97
CA LEU A 126 -5.11 1.71 -6.76
C LEU A 126 -5.43 0.37 -7.42
N GLY A 127 -6.68 -0.10 -7.33
CA GLY A 127 -7.08 -1.35 -7.98
C GLY A 127 -7.13 -1.25 -9.51
N LEU A 128 -7.58 -0.11 -10.04
CA LEU A 128 -7.72 0.10 -11.48
C LEU A 128 -6.38 0.34 -12.20
N SER A 129 -5.45 1.07 -11.58
CA SER A 129 -4.12 1.30 -12.15
C SER A 129 -3.34 0.01 -12.37
N LEU A 130 -3.57 -1.00 -11.52
CA LEU A 130 -2.99 -2.33 -11.62
C LEU A 130 -3.53 -3.13 -12.83
N LEU A 131 -4.84 -2.99 -13.11
CA LEU A 131 -5.53 -3.71 -14.18
C LEU A 131 -5.32 -3.07 -15.56
N LEU A 132 -5.07 -1.75 -15.60
CA LEU A 132 -5.00 -0.96 -16.83
C LEU A 132 -3.58 -0.53 -17.22
N SER A 133 -2.55 -0.85 -16.42
CA SER A 133 -1.16 -0.62 -16.83
C SER A 133 -0.69 -1.74 -17.76
N PRO A 134 -0.49 -1.49 -19.07
CA PRO A 134 0.14 -2.49 -19.92
C PRO A 134 1.58 -2.75 -19.44
N PRO A 135 2.11 -3.98 -19.59
CA PRO A 135 3.52 -4.22 -19.33
C PRO A 135 4.35 -3.33 -20.26
N SER A 136 4.98 -2.30 -19.70
CA SER A 136 6.01 -1.54 -20.39
C SER A 136 7.11 -2.54 -20.77
N HIS A 137 7.43 -2.62 -22.07
CA HIS A 137 8.42 -3.49 -22.72
C HIS A 137 7.94 -4.86 -23.27
N ALA A 138 6.86 -4.86 -24.06
CA ALA A 138 6.82 -5.78 -25.21
C ALA A 138 7.23 -4.99 -26.46
N PRO A 139 8.39 -5.28 -27.11
CA PRO A 139 8.64 -4.73 -28.43
C PRO A 139 7.57 -5.28 -29.38
N LEU A 140 6.91 -4.38 -30.11
CA LEU A 140 6.06 -4.75 -31.23
C LEU A 140 6.93 -5.49 -32.25
N ILE A 141 6.80 -6.81 -32.30
CA ILE A 141 7.28 -7.59 -33.44
C ILE A 141 6.26 -7.31 -34.57
N ILE A 142 6.67 -6.46 -35.50
CA ILE A 142 6.06 -6.32 -36.83
C ILE A 142 6.67 -7.40 -37.73
#